data_AF-A0A3P6BWP4-F1
#
_entry.id   AF-A0A3P6BWP4-F1
#
_cell.length_a   1.000
_cell.length_b   1.000
_cell.length_c   1.000
_cell.angle_alpha   90.00
_cell.angle_beta   90.00
_cell.angle_gamma   90.00
#
_symmetry.space_group_name_H-M   'P 1'
#
loop_
_entity.id
_entity.type
_entity.pdbx_description
1 polymer ?
#
loop_
_entity_poly.entity_id
_entity_poly.type
_entity_poly.pdbx_seq_one_letter_code
_entity_poly.pdbx_strand_id
1 'polypeptide(L)' 'MPPLTRLPRSLVTSAQFTYCNTDASWKSGSVGLAWIFSDHFETELHHKSISLDQVSSPIMAKALAIRGALLHTT' A
#
# COMPACT_ATOMS: atom_id res chain seq x y z
N MET A 1 13.61 -32.76 11.81
CA MET A 1 12.73 -31.91 10.97
C MET A 1 13.00 -32.25 9.52
N PRO A 2 11.99 -32.56 8.70
CA PRO A 2 12.21 -32.74 7.27
C PRO A 2 12.51 -31.38 6.62
N PRO A 3 13.35 -31.33 5.57
CA PRO A 3 13.64 -30.10 4.86
C PRO A 3 12.39 -29.60 4.13
N LEU A 4 12.14 -28.29 4.18
CA LEU A 4 11.02 -27.68 3.47
C LEU A 4 11.26 -27.77 1.96
N THR A 5 10.63 -28.73 1.30
CA THR A 5 10.66 -28.87 -0.16
C THR A 5 9.93 -27.67 -0.76
N ARG A 6 10.68 -26.76 -1.39
CA ARG A 6 10.12 -25.62 -2.11
C ARG A 6 9.27 -26.14 -3.27
N LEU A 7 7.96 -25.92 -3.21
CA LEU A 7 7.04 -26.29 -4.28
C LEU A 7 7.46 -25.58 -5.59
N PRO A 8 7.35 -26.25 -6.75
CA PRO A 8 7.63 -25.64 -8.03
C PRO A 8 6.72 -24.42 -8.20
N ARG A 9 7.33 -23.28 -8.49
CA ARG A 9 6.64 -22.02 -8.76
C ARG A 9 5.68 -22.29 -9.92
N SER A 10 4.38 -22.34 -9.61
CA SER A 10 3.31 -22.56 -10.58
C SER A 10 3.54 -21.67 -11.80
N LEU A 11 3.37 -22.23 -13.01
CA LEU A 11 3.35 -21.53 -14.29
C LEU A 11 2.11 -20.62 -14.34
N VAL A 12 2.09 -19.60 -13.49
CA VAL A 12 1.15 -18.51 -13.55
C VAL A 12 1.72 -17.60 -14.62
N THR A 13 1.02 -17.46 -15.75
CA THR A 13 1.11 -16.35 -16.69
C THR A 13 1.62 -15.12 -15.95
N SER A 14 2.72 -14.48 -16.37
CA SER A 14 3.37 -13.40 -15.61
C SER A 14 2.37 -12.29 -15.28
N ALA A 15 1.64 -12.46 -14.18
CA ALA A 15 0.68 -11.50 -13.72
C ALA A 15 1.54 -10.32 -13.29
N GLN A 16 1.42 -9.23 -14.05
CA GLN A 16 2.05 -7.97 -13.69
C GLN A 16 1.34 -7.50 -12.42
N PHE A 17 1.94 -7.79 -11.27
CA PHE A 17 1.46 -7.32 -9.99
C PHE A 17 2.07 -5.94 -9.72
N THR A 18 1.22 -5.01 -9.31
CA THR A 18 1.65 -3.73 -8.76
C THR A 18 1.67 -3.85 -7.25
N TYR A 19 2.80 -3.49 -6.64
CA TYR A 19 2.94 -3.36 -5.20
C TYR A 19 2.43 -1.98 -4.78
N CYS A 20 1.66 -1.92 -3.70
CA CYS A 20 1.17 -0.66 -3.15
C CYS A 20 1.56 -0.56 -1.68
N ASN A 21 2.42 0.40 -1.35
CA ASN A 21 2.80 0.72 0.01
C ASN A 21 2.03 1.95 0.47
N THR A 22 1.39 1.89 1.64
CA THR A 22 0.61 2.99 2.20
C THR A 22 1.12 3.30 3.60
N ASP A 23 1.16 4.59 3.96
CA ASP A 23 1.47 5.02 5.32
C ASP A 23 0.59 6.20 5.75
N ALA A 24 0.46 6.38 7.06
CA ALA A 24 -0.28 7.48 7.65
C ALA A 24 0.36 7.99 8.94
N SER A 25 0.49 9.31 9.03
CA SER A 25 0.79 10.04 10.27
C SER A 25 -0.49 10.60 10.88
N TRP A 26 -0.57 10.65 12.21
CA TRP A 26 -1.71 11.23 12.92
C TRP A 26 -1.22 12.02 14.14
N LYS A 27 -1.68 13.27 14.28
CA LYS A 27 -1.39 14.14 15.42
C LYS A 27 -2.60 15.00 15.74
N SER A 28 -3.26 14.73 16.86
CA SER A 28 -4.38 15.54 17.37
C SER A 28 -5.51 15.78 16.35
N GLY A 29 -5.83 14.76 15.55
CA GLY A 29 -6.88 14.84 14.54
C GLY A 29 -6.42 15.26 13.14
N SER A 30 -5.23 15.88 13.02
CA SER A 30 -4.60 16.13 11.72
C SER A 30 -3.82 14.90 11.27
N VAL A 31 -3.90 14.59 9.97
CA VAL A 31 -3.23 13.44 9.37
C VAL A 31 -2.50 13.80 8.09
N GLY A 32 -1.38 13.14 7.87
CA GLY A 32 -0.76 13.02 6.55
C GLY A 32 -0.92 11.58 6.07
N LEU A 33 -1.45 11.39 4.87
CA LEU A 33 -1.64 10.09 4.24
C LEU A 33 -0.74 10.03 3.01
N ALA A 34 -0.09 8.89 2.76
CA ALA A 34 0.71 8.70 1.57
C ALA A 34 0.59 7.28 1.05
N TRP A 35 0.75 7.14 -0.27
CA TRP A 35 0.86 5.85 -0.92
C TRP A 35 1.76 5.90 -2.15
N ILE A 36 2.44 4.79 -2.41
CA ILE A 36 3.36 4.60 -3.53
C ILE A 36 3.05 3.25 -4.18
N PHE A 37 2.85 3.27 -5.49
CA PHE A 37 2.73 2.11 -6.35
C PHE A 37 4.05 1.82 -7.04
N SER A 38 4.49 0.56 -7.00
CA SER A 38 5.72 0.12 -7.64
C SER A 38 5.50 -1.15 -8.45
N ASP A 39 6.28 -1.35 -9.51
CA ASP A 39 6.34 -2.62 -10.21
C ASP A 39 7.19 -3.65 -9.45
N HIS A 40 7.35 -4.83 -10.05
CA HIS A 40 8.16 -5.93 -9.51
C HIS A 40 9.67 -5.70 -9.53
N PHE A 41 10.13 -4.64 -10.18
CA PHE A 41 11.51 -4.16 -10.12
C PHE A 41 11.69 -3.05 -9.09
N GLU A 42 10.69 -2.82 -8.23
CA GLU A 42 10.63 -1.72 -7.27
C GLU A 42 10.67 -0.33 -7.92
N THR A 43 10.37 -0.26 -9.23
CA THR A 43 10.26 1.02 -9.95
C THR A 43 8.96 1.69 -9.52
N GLU A 44 9.04 2.89 -9.01
CA GLU A 44 7.87 3.71 -8.71
C GLU A 44 7.08 4.01 -9.99
N LEU A 45 5.80 3.67 -9.99
CA LEU A 45 4.86 3.96 -11.07
C LEU A 45 4.07 5.24 -10.78
N HIS A 46 3.53 5.33 -9.55
CA HIS A 46 2.71 6.45 -9.10
C HIS A 46 2.84 6.64 -7.60
N HIS A 47 2.74 7.88 -7.13
CA HIS A 47 2.61 8.18 -5.72
C HIS A 47 1.54 9.26 -5.47
N LYS A 48 1.12 9.39 -4.22
CA LYS A 48 0.34 10.54 -3.77
C LYS A 48 0.54 10.75 -2.27
N SER A 49 0.47 12.00 -1.85
CA SER A 49 0.32 12.37 -0.45
C SER A 49 -0.79 13.41 -0.30
N ILE A 50 -1.53 13.32 0.79
CA ILE A 50 -2.61 14.26 1.13
C ILE A 50 -2.63 14.52 2.64
N SER A 51 -3.16 15.67 3.03
CA SER A 51 -3.44 15.99 4.43
C SER A 51 -4.94 16.10 4.66
N LEU A 52 -5.42 15.60 5.78
CA LEU A 52 -6.80 15.75 6.22
C LEU A 52 -6.82 16.19 7.69
N ASP A 53 -7.88 16.86 8.09
CA ASP A 53 -8.14 17.21 9.48
C ASP A 53 -9.33 16.42 10.02
N GLN A 54 -9.54 16.51 11.34
CA GLN A 54 -10.68 15.92 12.04
C GLN A 54 -10.79 14.39 11.90
N VAL A 55 -9.67 13.68 11.72
CA VAL A 55 -9.64 12.22 11.72
C VAL A 55 -9.63 11.69 13.15
N SER A 56 -10.62 10.87 13.49
CA SER A 56 -10.91 10.49 14.88
C SER A 56 -9.81 9.70 15.58
N SER A 57 -8.94 9.01 14.83
CA SER A 57 -7.93 8.14 15.41
C SER A 57 -6.79 7.80 14.44
N PRO A 58 -5.62 7.37 14.95
CA PRO A 58 -4.53 6.84 14.11
C PRO A 58 -4.94 5.66 13.23
N ILE A 59 -5.83 4.78 13.70
CA ILE A 59 -6.28 3.62 12.92
C ILE A 59 -7.16 4.05 11.73
N MET A 60 -8.02 5.06 11.93
CA MET A 60 -8.79 5.64 10.83
C MET A 60 -7.87 6.29 9.80
N ALA A 61 -6.79 6.95 10.21
CA ALA A 61 -5.79 7.50 9.29
C ALA A 61 -5.19 6.41 8.39
N LYS A 62 -4.77 5.27 8.97
CA LYS A 62 -4.25 4.13 8.19
C LYS A 62 -5.28 3.56 7.22
N ALA A 63 -6.53 3.38 7.65
CA ALA A 63 -7.60 2.91 6.79
C ALA A 63 -7.89 3.88 5.63
N LEU A 64 -7.80 5.20 5.88
CA LEU A 64 -7.94 6.23 4.86
C LEU A 64 -6.79 6.22 3.84
N ALA A 65 -5.55 5.94 4.26
CA ALA A 65 -4.42 5.80 3.33
C ALA A 65 -4.62 4.61 2.37
N ILE A 66 -5.05 3.45 2.89
CA ILE A 66 -5.39 2.26 2.07
C ILE A 66 -6.54 2.58 1.11
N ARG A 67 -7.62 3.21 1.61
CA ARG A 67 -8.76 3.62 0.78
C ARG A 67 -8.33 4.61 -0.30
N GLY A 68 -7.49 5.59 0.04
CA GLY A 68 -6.97 6.59 -0.89
C GLY A 68 -6.17 5.96 -2.03
N ALA A 69 -5.32 4.97 -1.70
CA ALA A 69 -4.59 4.20 -2.70
C ALA A 69 -5.54 3.44 -3.64
N LEU A 70 -6.50 2.68 -3.09
CA LEU A 70 -7.48 1.92 -3.89
C LEU A 70 -8.36 2.79 -4.79
N LEU A 71 -8.58 4.06 -4.42
CA LEU A 71 -9.32 5.02 -5.25
C LEU A 71 -8.43 5.75 -6.26
N HIS A 72 -7.10 5.67 -6.15
CA HIS A 72 -6.18 6.23 -7.14
C HIS A 72 -6.05 5.30 -8.37
N THR A 73 -6.45 4.03 -8.26
CA THR A 73 -6.47 3.08 -9.37
C THR A 73 -7.76 3.20 -10.17
N THR A 74 -7.84 4.20 -11.05
CA THR A 74 -8.87 4.34 -12.10
C THR A 74 -8.25 4.85 -13.38
#